data_AF-A0A3B8N0A0-F1
#
_entry.id   AF-A0A3B8N0A0-F1
#
_cell.length_a   1.000
_cell.length_b   1.000
_cell.length_c   1.000
_cell.angle_alpha   90.00
_cell.angle_beta   90.00
_cell.angle_gamma   90.00
#
_symmetry.space_group_name_H-M   'P 1'
#
loop_
_entity.id
_entity.type
_entity.pdbx_description
1 polymer ?
#
loop_
_entity_poly.entity_id
_entity_poly.type
_entity_poly.pdbx_seq_one_letter_code
_entity_poly.pdbx_strand_id
1 'polypeptide(L)'
;MELFKDRDEFITKNKGFIYNVASSVCGKKLDWHNDDELSIAMIAFNKAIDTYTKEKGNFYNYARVLIKNALIDYFRKNKNMPYLIFELDKQNGKKNYAENEIELIQENLIL
;
A
#
# COMPACT_ATOMS: atom_id res chain seq x y z
N MET A 1 0.14 -17.13 -22.54
CA MET A 1 0.62 -17.08 -21.14
C MET A 1 1.24 -15.70 -20.88
N GLU A 2 0.50 -14.62 -21.18
CA GLU A 2 1.05 -13.24 -21.20
C GLU A 2 0.16 -12.19 -20.50
N LEU A 3 -0.96 -12.58 -19.89
CA LEU A 3 -1.88 -11.61 -19.25
C LEU A 3 -1.38 -11.11 -17.87
N PHE A 4 -0.39 -11.77 -17.28
CA PHE A 4 0.10 -11.48 -15.93
C PHE A 4 1.18 -10.39 -15.88
N LYS A 5 1.81 -10.07 -17.02
CA LYS A 5 2.98 -9.17 -17.07
C LYS A 5 2.62 -7.72 -16.72
N ASP A 6 1.54 -7.19 -17.29
CA ASP A 6 1.11 -5.81 -17.06
C ASP A 6 0.65 -5.60 -15.61
N ARG A 7 0.03 -6.62 -15.03
CA ARG A 7 -0.47 -6.56 -13.65
C ARG A 7 0.68 -6.58 -12.65
N ASP A 8 1.56 -7.56 -12.75
CA ASP A 8 2.67 -7.70 -11.81
C ASP A 8 3.61 -6.49 -11.91
N GLU A 9 3.80 -5.95 -13.10
CA GLU A 9 4.53 -4.69 -13.32
C GLU A 9 3.82 -3.51 -12.64
N PHE A 10 2.49 -3.40 -12.77
CA PHE A 10 1.73 -2.35 -12.12
C PHE A 10 1.81 -2.43 -10.59
N ILE A 11 1.71 -3.61 -9.97
CA ILE A 11 1.86 -3.70 -8.50
C ILE A 11 3.30 -3.42 -8.09
N THR A 12 4.29 -3.86 -8.89
CA THR A 12 5.70 -3.61 -8.62
C THR A 12 6.02 -2.12 -8.63
N LYS A 13 5.55 -1.38 -9.66
CA LYS A 13 5.65 0.09 -9.73
C LYS A 13 4.99 0.79 -8.55
N ASN A 14 3.94 0.19 -8.00
CA ASN A 14 3.19 0.75 -6.87
C ASN A 14 3.65 0.28 -5.49
N LYS A 15 4.77 -0.45 -5.37
CA LYS A 15 5.31 -0.89 -4.07
C LYS A 15 5.51 0.27 -3.09
N GLY A 16 5.97 1.44 -3.54
CA GLY A 16 6.12 2.62 -2.69
C GLY A 16 4.79 3.12 -2.11
N PHE A 17 3.73 3.16 -2.92
CA PHE A 17 2.37 3.48 -2.46
C PHE A 17 1.88 2.47 -1.43
N ILE A 18 2.01 1.17 -1.73
CA ILE A 18 1.57 0.07 -0.86
C ILE A 18 2.31 0.16 0.50
N TYR A 19 3.63 0.34 0.46
CA TYR A 19 4.47 0.50 1.65
C TYR A 19 4.04 1.67 2.52
N ASN A 20 3.81 2.84 1.91
CA ASN A 20 3.44 4.04 2.64
C ASN A 20 2.08 3.90 3.33
N VAL A 21 1.11 3.26 2.67
CA VAL A 21 -0.19 2.99 3.29
C VAL A 21 -0.05 1.98 4.43
N ALA A 22 0.68 0.87 4.21
CA ALA A 22 0.85 -0.17 5.22
C ALA A 22 1.61 0.34 6.45
N SER A 23 2.78 0.96 6.27
CA SER A 23 3.57 1.53 7.37
C SER A 23 2.81 2.59 8.16
N SER A 24 2.01 3.43 7.47
CA SER A 24 1.13 4.39 8.12
C SER A 24 0.09 3.70 9.01
N VAL A 25 -0.54 2.62 8.55
CA VAL A 25 -1.50 1.84 9.36
C VAL A 25 -0.82 1.17 10.54
N CYS A 26 0.38 0.64 10.35
CA CYS A 26 1.13 -0.08 11.39
C CYS A 26 1.78 0.86 12.42
N GLY A 27 2.00 2.14 12.07
CA GLY A 27 2.74 3.08 12.90
C GLY A 27 4.24 2.77 13.04
N LYS A 28 4.78 1.89 12.19
CA LYS A 28 6.19 1.47 12.18
C LYS A 28 6.71 1.38 10.75
N LYS A 29 8.03 1.45 10.59
CA LYS A 29 8.69 0.99 9.35
C LYS A 29 8.48 -0.52 9.22
N LEU A 30 8.34 -0.97 7.98
CA LEU A 30 8.15 -2.37 7.61
C LEU A 30 9.33 -2.86 6.76
N ASP A 31 9.54 -4.17 6.74
CA ASP A 31 10.51 -4.90 5.95
C ASP A 31 9.80 -5.91 5.03
N TRP A 32 10.05 -5.81 3.72
CA TRP A 32 9.45 -6.66 2.70
C TRP A 32 9.71 -8.16 2.88
N HIS A 33 10.78 -8.55 3.59
CA HIS A 33 11.14 -9.95 3.80
C HIS A 33 10.60 -10.52 5.11
N ASN A 34 10.19 -9.66 6.06
CA ASN A 34 9.94 -10.08 7.44
C ASN A 34 8.55 -9.66 7.98
N ASP A 35 7.89 -8.67 7.38
CA ASP A 35 6.58 -8.17 7.83
C ASP A 35 5.44 -8.66 6.92
N ASP A 36 4.57 -9.49 7.48
CA ASP A 36 3.35 -10.02 6.83
C ASP A 36 2.43 -8.90 6.33
N GLU A 37 2.46 -7.74 6.99
CA GLU A 37 1.62 -6.59 6.67
C GLU A 37 1.82 -6.12 5.23
N LEU A 38 3.05 -6.22 4.70
CA LEU A 38 3.33 -5.85 3.31
C LEU A 38 2.74 -6.85 2.32
N SER A 39 2.80 -8.15 2.64
CA SER A 39 2.16 -9.20 1.83
C SER A 39 0.64 -9.02 1.80
N ILE A 40 0.03 -8.71 2.94
CA ILE A 40 -1.42 -8.44 3.06
C ILE A 40 -1.81 -7.19 2.28
N ALA A 41 -1.00 -6.13 2.36
CA ALA A 41 -1.23 -4.90 1.62
C ALA A 41 -1.13 -5.13 0.10
N MET A 42 -0.18 -5.93 -0.37
CA MET A 42 -0.08 -6.32 -1.78
C MET A 42 -1.32 -7.10 -2.24
N ILE A 43 -1.81 -8.06 -1.46
CA ILE A 43 -3.02 -8.83 -1.79
C ILE A 43 -4.24 -7.91 -1.87
N ALA A 44 -4.36 -6.94 -0.96
CA ALA A 44 -5.45 -5.98 -0.97
C ALA A 44 -5.39 -5.02 -2.17
N PHE A 45 -4.19 -4.58 -2.56
CA PHE A 45 -3.97 -3.77 -3.77
C PHE A 45 -4.32 -4.55 -5.04
N ASN A 46 -3.87 -5.80 -5.12
CA ASN A 46 -4.20 -6.74 -6.17
C ASN A 46 -5.73 -6.86 -6.33
N LYS A 47 -6.45 -7.07 -5.22
CA LYS A 47 -7.93 -7.08 -5.19
C LYS A 47 -8.53 -5.73 -5.62
N ALA A 48 -7.89 -4.60 -5.33
CA ALA A 48 -8.36 -3.30 -5.77
C ALA A 48 -8.35 -3.19 -7.30
N ILE A 49 -7.33 -3.74 -7.98
CA ILE A 49 -7.28 -3.79 -9.45
C ILE A 49 -8.48 -4.57 -9.99
N ASP A 50 -8.84 -5.70 -9.37
CA ASP A 50 -9.93 -6.57 -9.84
C ASP A 50 -11.32 -5.99 -9.61
N THR A 51 -11.48 -5.19 -8.56
CA THR A 51 -12.80 -4.77 -8.07
C THR A 51 -13.08 -3.28 -8.29
N TYR A 52 -12.12 -2.54 -8.84
CA TYR A 52 -12.28 -1.13 -9.12
C TYR A 52 -13.22 -0.89 -10.30
N THR A 53 -14.06 0.13 -10.17
CA THR A 53 -14.91 0.67 -11.23
C THR A 53 -14.81 2.19 -11.19
N LYS A 54 -15.04 2.88 -12.33
CA LYS A 54 -14.82 4.34 -12.44
C LYS A 54 -15.70 5.15 -11.50
N GLU A 55 -16.85 4.61 -11.10
CA GLU A 55 -17.81 5.23 -10.18
C GLU A 55 -17.26 5.32 -8.75
N LYS A 56 -16.22 4.55 -8.42
CA LYS A 56 -15.55 4.58 -7.11
C LYS A 56 -14.56 5.74 -6.96
N GLY A 57 -14.42 6.59 -7.97
CA GLY A 57 -13.53 7.75 -7.95
C GLY A 57 -12.07 7.38 -8.19
N ASN A 58 -11.11 8.05 -7.56
CA ASN A 58 -9.70 7.79 -7.80
C ASN A 58 -9.27 6.38 -7.33
N PHE A 59 -8.59 5.62 -8.20
CA PHE A 59 -8.10 4.27 -7.91
C PHE A 59 -7.22 4.18 -6.65
N TYR A 60 -6.28 5.09 -6.45
CA TYR A 60 -5.40 5.06 -5.27
C TYR A 60 -6.13 5.32 -3.97
N ASN A 61 -7.16 6.18 -3.99
CA ASN A 61 -8.02 6.36 -2.82
C ASN A 61 -8.82 5.08 -2.53
N TYR A 62 -9.34 4.42 -3.56
CA TYR A 62 -10.02 3.13 -3.42
C TYR A 62 -9.07 2.04 -2.86
N ALA A 63 -7.89 1.90 -3.46
CA ALA A 63 -6.88 0.93 -3.03
C ALA A 63 -6.40 1.19 -1.60
N ARG A 64 -6.22 2.46 -1.19
CA ARG A 64 -5.88 2.83 0.19
C ARG A 64 -6.90 2.29 1.18
N VAL A 65 -8.20 2.44 0.88
CA VAL A 65 -9.27 1.93 1.75
C VAL A 65 -9.20 0.41 1.87
N LEU A 66 -8.98 -0.31 0.76
CA LEU A 66 -8.86 -1.77 0.78
C LEU A 66 -7.65 -2.25 1.58
N ILE A 67 -6.49 -1.61 1.42
CA ILE A 67 -5.28 -1.93 2.18
C ILE A 67 -5.50 -1.68 3.68
N LYS A 68 -6.04 -0.51 4.04
CA LYS A 68 -6.36 -0.18 5.44
C LYS A 68 -7.27 -1.23 6.07
N ASN A 69 -8.36 -1.58 5.40
CA ASN A 69 -9.33 -2.56 5.91
C ASN A 69 -8.70 -3.95 6.06
N ALA A 70 -7.91 -4.40 5.09
CA ALA A 70 -7.24 -5.70 5.15
C ALA A 70 -6.26 -5.81 6.35
N LEU A 71 -5.51 -4.74 6.61
CA LEU A 71 -4.60 -4.69 7.75
C LEU A 71 -5.34 -4.62 9.09
N ILE A 72 -6.41 -3.83 9.18
CA ILE A 72 -7.27 -3.79 10.37
C ILE A 72 -7.84 -5.19 10.66
N ASP A 73 -8.34 -5.88 9.64
CA ASP A 73 -8.86 -7.25 9.78
C ASP A 73 -7.78 -8.24 10.22
N TYR A 74 -6.55 -8.12 9.71
CA TYR A 74 -5.41 -8.91 10.14
C TYR A 74 -5.10 -8.70 11.63
N PHE A 75 -4.97 -7.45 12.07
CA PHE A 75 -4.68 -7.12 13.47
C PHE A 75 -5.79 -7.59 14.42
N ARG A 76 -7.06 -7.44 14.01
CA ARG A 76 -8.21 -7.93 14.80
C ARG A 76 -8.16 -9.44 14.99
N LYS A 77 -7.74 -10.20 13.98
CA LYS A 77 -7.62 -11.67 14.05
C LYS A 77 -6.44 -12.13 14.89
N ASN A 78 -5.34 -11.38 14.88
CA ASN A 78 -4.10 -11.77 15.57
C ASN A 78 -4.01 -11.32 17.03
N LYS A 79 -5.07 -10.72 17.61
CA LYS A 79 -5.11 -10.14 18.98
C LYS A 79 -4.05 -9.06 19.28
N ASN A 80 -3.17 -8.77 18.33
CA ASN A 80 -2.20 -7.68 18.34
C ASN A 80 -2.86 -6.46 17.71
N MET A 81 -3.69 -5.74 18.47
CA MET A 81 -4.25 -4.48 17.98
C MET A 81 -3.29 -3.34 18.30
N PRO A 82 -2.55 -2.78 17.32
CA PRO A 82 -1.87 -1.51 17.55
C PRO A 82 -2.95 -0.45 17.74
N TYR A 83 -2.89 0.27 18.86
CA TYR A 83 -3.86 1.26 19.35
C TYR A 83 -4.02 2.51 18.42
N LEU A 84 -3.59 2.47 17.16
CA LEU A 84 -3.37 3.64 16.30
C LEU A 84 -4.44 3.94 15.25
N ILE A 85 -5.59 3.26 15.27
CA ILE A 85 -6.63 3.46 14.24
C ILE A 85 -7.25 4.88 14.27
N PHE A 86 -7.16 5.61 15.38
CA PHE A 86 -7.87 6.89 15.54
C PHE A 86 -7.14 8.13 14.98
N GLU A 87 -5.83 8.09 14.72
CA GLU A 87 -5.07 9.29 14.32
C GLU A 87 -4.88 9.44 12.80
N LEU A 88 -5.13 8.39 12.03
CA LEU A 88 -4.81 8.30 10.59
C LEU A 88 -5.76 9.07 9.66
N ASP A 89 -6.91 9.53 10.17
CA ASP A 89 -7.85 10.33 9.40
C ASP A 89 -7.51 11.83 9.44
N LYS A 90 -6.66 12.30 10.37
CA LYS A 90 -6.29 13.71 10.45
C LYS A 90 -5.17 14.14 9.49
N GLN A 91 -4.36 13.21 8.96
CA GLN A 91 -3.15 13.56 8.19
C GLN A 91 -3.23 13.34 6.67
N ASN A 92 -4.27 12.68 6.14
CA ASN A 92 -4.36 12.36 4.71
C ASN A 92 -4.92 13.48 3.81
N GLY A 93 -5.10 14.70 4.35
CA GLY A 93 -5.64 15.83 3.60
C GLY A 93 -4.70 16.46 2.56
N LYS A 94 -3.38 16.20 2.58
CA LYS A 94 -2.42 16.86 1.66
C LYS A 94 -1.12 16.06 1.45
N LYS A 95 -1.14 14.98 0.66
CA LYS A 95 0.07 14.52 -0.04
C LYS A 95 -0.30 14.06 -1.44
N ASN A 96 0.09 14.84 -2.44
CA ASN A 96 -0.01 14.49 -3.85
C ASN A 96 0.96 13.33 -4.11
N TYR A 97 0.45 12.20 -4.60
CA TYR A 97 1.24 11.02 -4.94
C TYR A 97 2.05 11.20 -6.25
N ALA A 98 2.44 12.43 -6.57
CA ALA A 98 3.06 12.81 -7.84
C ALA A 98 4.55 13.21 -7.71
N GLU A 99 5.15 13.21 -6.51
CA GLU A 99 6.46 13.86 -6.32
C GLU A 99 7.62 12.94 -5.90
N ASN A 100 7.41 11.64 -5.65
CA ASN A 100 8.46 10.77 -5.10
C ASN A 100 8.95 9.65 -6.05
N GLU A 101 9.01 9.87 -7.37
CA GLU A 101 9.64 8.93 -8.31
C GLU A 101 11.10 9.27 -8.68
N ILE A 102 11.68 10.37 -8.16
CA ILE A 102 13.02 10.82 -8.62
C ILE A 102 14.19 10.36 -7.71
N GLU A 103 13.96 9.96 -6.46
CA GLU A 103 15.07 9.75 -5.52
C GLU A 103 15.65 8.31 -5.48
N LEU A 104 15.01 7.31 -6.10
CA LEU A 104 15.48 5.92 -6.02
C LEU A 104 16.41 5.48 -7.16
N ILE A 105 16.71 6.36 -8.13
CA ILE A 105 17.56 6.04 -9.30
C ILE A 105 19.01 6.53 -9.11
N GLN A 106 19.32 7.33 -8.08
CA GLN A 106 20.65 7.91 -7.91
C GLN A 106 21.62 7.10 -7.02
N GLU A 107 21.17 6.13 -6.22
CA GLU A 107 22.07 5.39 -5.33
C GLU A 107 22.69 4.11 -5.93
N ASN A 108 22.25 3.65 -7.11
CA ASN A 108 22.74 2.39 -7.71
C ASN A 108 23.57 2.55 -9.00
N LEU A 109 24.21 3.71 -9.23
CA LEU A 109 25.12 3.88 -10.38
C LEU A 109 26.53 4.37 -10.03
N ILE A 110 26.97 4.28 -8.76
CA ILE A 110 28.38 4.49 -8.40
C ILE A 110 28.82 3.44 -7.39
N LEU A 111 29.15 2.24 -7.89
CA LEU A 111 30.39 1.46 -7.66
C LEU A 111 30.33 0.15 -8.44
#